data_AF-F3NP53-F1
#
_entry.id   AF-F3NP53-F1
#
_cell.length_a   1.000
_cell.length_b   1.000
_cell.length_c   1.000
_cell.angle_alpha   90.00
_cell.angle_beta   90.00
_cell.angle_gamma   90.00
#
_symmetry.space_group_name_H-M   'P 1'
#
loop_
_entity.id
_entity.type
_entity.pdbx_description
1 polymer ?
#
loop_
_entity_poly.entity_id
_entity_poly.type
_entity_poly.pdbx_seq_one_letter_code
_entity_poly.pdbx_strand_id
1 'polypeptide(L)'
;MGGPTVTWHLLEHLLEQGSRRNVELQVMPLRQYDHAGIDGLMYLAETSRHEWVGYSEGQQSSVLITAPKDVSAMLQRYGKLRSQALGREATVSLLEQMRGAL
;
A
#
# COMPACT_ATOMS: atom_id res chain seq x y z
N MET A 1 4.83 9.21 -20.29
CA MET A 1 3.68 8.28 -20.39
C MET A 1 2.70 8.62 -19.28
N GLY A 2 1.39 8.66 -19.57
CA GLY A 2 0.31 8.88 -18.59
C GLY A 2 -0.19 10.33 -18.44
N GLY A 3 -0.67 10.98 -19.51
CA GLY A 3 -1.21 12.35 -19.46
C GLY A 3 -2.48 12.52 -18.60
N PRO A 4 -3.06 13.73 -18.52
CA PRO A 4 -4.16 14.06 -17.60
C PRO A 4 -5.35 13.09 -17.66
N THR A 5 -5.77 12.67 -18.86
CA THR A 5 -6.86 11.71 -19.06
C THR A 5 -6.56 10.35 -18.41
N VAL A 6 -5.33 9.86 -18.51
CA VAL A 6 -4.94 8.57 -17.92
C VAL A 6 -4.91 8.68 -16.40
N THR A 7 -4.37 9.77 -15.86
CA THR A 7 -4.37 10.03 -14.41
C THR A 7 -5.79 10.13 -13.87
N TRP A 8 -6.70 10.75 -14.61
CA TRP A 8 -8.10 10.88 -14.21
C TRP A 8 -8.76 9.51 -14.05
N HIS A 9 -8.63 8.63 -15.05
CA HIS A 9 -9.16 7.25 -14.97
C HIS A 9 -8.49 6.42 -13.87
N LEU A 10 -7.19 6.61 -13.61
CA LEU A 10 -6.52 5.96 -12.49
C LEU A 10 -7.13 6.39 -11.15
N LEU A 11 -7.33 7.69 -10.94
CA LEU A 11 -7.90 8.20 -9.70
C LEU A 11 -9.35 7.75 -9.50
N GLU A 12 -10.15 7.75 -10.57
CA GLU A 12 -11.50 7.18 -10.56
C GLU A 12 -11.48 5.72 -10.14
N HIS A 13 -10.63 4.90 -10.76
CA HIS A 13 -10.52 3.48 -10.42
C HIS A 13 -10.09 3.25 -8.96
N LEU A 14 -9.12 4.03 -8.46
CA LEU A 14 -8.69 3.94 -7.05
C LEU A 14 -9.83 4.27 -6.09
N LEU A 15 -10.59 5.35 -6.36
CA LEU A 15 -11.75 5.71 -5.54
C LEU A 15 -12.83 4.61 -5.54
N GLU A 16 -13.10 4.01 -6.71
CA GLU A 16 -14.02 2.88 -6.82
C GLU A 16 -13.54 1.67 -6.02
N GLN A 17 -12.26 1.28 -6.13
CA GLN A 17 -11.73 0.15 -5.37
C GLN A 17 -11.73 0.43 -3.87
N GLY A 18 -11.35 1.64 -3.44
CA GLY A 18 -11.34 2.07 -2.04
C GLY A 18 -12.74 2.11 -1.39
N SER A 19 -13.81 2.17 -2.19
CA SER A 19 -15.19 2.10 -1.68
C SER A 19 -15.60 0.70 -1.17
N ARG A 20 -14.85 -0.35 -1.54
CA ARG A 20 -15.16 -1.73 -1.14
C ARG A 20 -14.85 -1.96 0.34
N ARG A 21 -15.73 -2.70 1.04
CA ARG A 21 -15.61 -2.98 2.50
C ARG A 21 -14.33 -3.71 2.93
N ASN A 22 -13.68 -4.39 2.00
CA ASN A 22 -12.48 -5.21 2.23
C ASN A 22 -11.22 -4.59 1.62
N VAL A 23 -11.29 -3.33 1.17
CA VAL A 23 -10.18 -2.60 0.57
C VAL A 23 -9.96 -1.32 1.36
N GLU A 24 -8.71 -1.12 1.76
CA GLU A 24 -8.25 0.10 2.42
C GLU A 24 -7.11 0.68 1.59
N LEU A 25 -7.29 1.92 1.13
CA LEU A 25 -6.27 2.65 0.41
C LEU A 25 -5.67 3.69 1.34
N GLN A 26 -4.35 3.74 1.39
CA GLN A 26 -3.62 4.73 2.16
C GLN A 26 -2.52 5.33 1.29
N VAL A 27 -2.44 6.65 1.28
CA VAL A 27 -1.39 7.38 0.55
C VAL A 27 -0.33 7.83 1.54
N MET A 28 0.93 7.55 1.22
CA MET A 28 2.05 8.10 1.98
C MET A 28 2.21 9.60 1.68
N PRO A 29 2.34 10.47 2.70
CA PRO A 29 2.68 11.86 2.49
C PRO A 29 4.00 12.04 1.73
N LEU A 30 4.08 13.04 0.86
CA LEU A 30 5.29 13.34 0.08
C LEU A 30 6.51 13.68 0.96
N ARG A 31 6.28 14.23 2.16
CA ARG A 31 7.34 14.59 3.11
C ARG A 31 7.31 13.62 4.29
N GLN A 32 7.93 12.46 4.11
CA GLN A 32 8.17 11.47 5.16
C GLN A 32 9.66 11.16 5.25
N TYR A 33 10.36 11.79 6.21
CA TYR A 33 11.83 11.72 6.33
C TYR A 33 12.35 10.32 6.68
N ASP A 34 11.61 9.57 7.50
CA ASP A 34 11.89 8.17 7.83
C ASP A 34 10.79 7.31 7.20
N HIS A 35 10.97 6.94 5.93
CA HIS A 35 9.97 6.21 5.14
C HIS A 35 10.18 4.69 5.26
N ALA A 36 9.29 4.02 6.00
CA ALA A 36 9.43 2.59 6.31
C ALA A 36 9.30 1.64 5.09
N GLY A 37 8.88 2.15 3.93
CA GLY A 37 8.77 1.40 2.67
C GLY A 37 9.90 1.64 1.68
N ILE A 38 11.02 2.24 2.11
CA ILE A 38 12.16 2.52 1.20
C ILE A 38 12.78 1.24 0.62
N ASP A 39 12.60 0.12 1.33
CA ASP A 39 13.14 -1.19 0.97
C ASP A 39 12.31 -1.92 -0.11
N GLY A 40 11.32 -1.23 -0.70
CA GLY A 40 10.55 -1.73 -1.83
C GLY A 40 9.21 -2.35 -1.48
N LEU A 41 8.64 -3.04 -2.48
CA LEU A 41 7.32 -3.66 -2.39
C LEU A 41 7.34 -4.82 -1.40
N MET A 42 6.26 -4.95 -0.66
CA MET A 42 6.07 -6.00 0.32
C MET A 42 4.61 -6.44 0.30
N TYR A 43 4.42 -7.74 0.35
CA TYR A 43 3.10 -8.35 0.40
C TYR A 43 3.02 -9.23 1.65
N LEU A 44 1.90 -9.15 2.35
CA LEU A 44 1.62 -9.94 3.55
C LEU A 44 0.24 -10.57 3.40
N ALA A 45 0.12 -11.83 3.78
CA ALA A 45 -1.14 -12.55 3.79
C ALA A 45 -1.25 -13.44 5.02
N GLU A 46 -2.46 -13.57 5.55
CA GLU A 46 -2.80 -14.55 6.58
C GLU A 46 -3.48 -15.75 5.91
N THR A 47 -3.04 -16.97 6.22
CA THR A 47 -3.65 -18.19 5.71
C THR A 47 -4.94 -18.51 6.46
N SER A 48 -5.74 -19.43 5.94
CA SER A 48 -6.93 -19.95 6.65
C SER A 48 -6.60 -20.68 7.97
N ARG A 49 -5.32 -20.94 8.24
CA ARG A 49 -4.83 -21.53 9.50
C ARG A 49 -4.31 -20.47 10.47
N HIS A 50 -4.53 -19.18 10.20
CA HIS A 50 -4.03 -18.06 11.01
C HIS A 50 -2.50 -17.96 11.06
N GLU A 51 -1.84 -18.39 9.98
CA GLU A 51 -0.39 -18.25 9.82
C GLU A 51 -0.09 -17.09 8.86
N TRP A 52 0.83 -16.22 9.24
CA TRP A 52 1.26 -15.14 8.37
C TRP A 52 2.37 -15.59 7.41
N VAL A 53 2.27 -15.16 6.16
CA VAL A 53 3.30 -15.31 5.14
C VAL A 53 3.61 -13.96 4.52
N GLY A 54 4.88 -13.75 4.21
CA GLY A 54 5.36 -12.58 3.47
C GLY A 54 5.77 -12.97 2.06
N TYR A 55 5.66 -12.03 1.13
CA TYR A 55 6.25 -12.16 -0.20
C TYR A 55 7.00 -10.88 -0.53
N SER A 56 8.24 -11.06 -0.98
CA SER A 56 9.10 -9.98 -1.46
C SER A 56 9.40 -10.21 -2.92
N GLU A 57 9.02 -9.24 -3.75
CA GLU A 57 9.20 -9.28 -5.19
C GLU A 57 10.52 -8.57 -5.54
N GLY A 58 11.50 -9.35 -5.99
CA GLY A 58 12.74 -8.82 -6.54
C GLY A 58 12.75 -8.89 -8.06
N GLN A 59 13.56 -8.05 -8.68
CA GLN A 59 13.66 -7.93 -10.15
C GLN A 59 14.06 -9.23 -10.85
N GLN A 60 14.88 -10.07 -10.20
CA GLN A 60 15.38 -11.32 -10.78
C GLN A 60 14.90 -12.57 -10.03
N SER A 61 14.48 -12.41 -8.78
CA SER A 61 13.97 -13.48 -7.94
C SER A 61 12.94 -12.93 -6.98
N SER A 62 11.93 -13.74 -6.68
CA SER A 62 10.96 -13.42 -5.65
C SER A 62 11.01 -14.50 -4.57
N VAL A 63 10.76 -14.10 -3.33
CA VAL A 63 10.90 -14.98 -2.18
C VAL A 63 9.60 -15.02 -1.40
N LEU A 64 9.06 -16.23 -1.23
CA LEU A 64 8.01 -16.52 -0.26
C LEU A 64 8.65 -16.73 1.12
N ILE A 65 8.27 -15.92 2.09
CA ILE A 65 8.82 -15.88 3.44
C ILE A 65 7.78 -16.47 4.39
N THR A 66 8.12 -17.62 4.98
CA THR A 66 7.21 -18.36 5.89
C THR A 66 7.78 -18.52 7.29
N ALA A 67 9.07 -18.23 7.50
CA ALA A 67 9.70 -18.31 8.81
C ALA A 67 9.10 -17.24 9.75
N PRO A 68 8.53 -17.61 10.91
CA PRO A 68 7.82 -16.65 11.77
C PRO A 68 8.64 -15.43 12.18
N LYS A 69 9.96 -15.61 12.39
CA LYS A 69 10.89 -14.53 12.72
C LYS A 69 10.94 -13.46 11.63
N ASP A 70 11.03 -13.89 10.38
CA ASP A 70 11.21 -12.97 9.24
C ASP A 70 9.88 -12.32 8.87
N VAL A 71 8.78 -13.07 8.91
CA VAL A 71 7.42 -12.55 8.74
C VAL A 71 7.08 -11.52 9.83
N SER A 72 7.52 -11.74 11.07
CA SER A 72 7.34 -10.78 12.17
C SER A 72 7.98 -9.42 11.85
N ALA A 73 9.20 -9.41 11.30
CA ALA A 73 9.85 -8.15 10.91
C ALA A 73 9.06 -7.40 9.81
N MET A 74 8.49 -8.13 8.85
CA MET A 74 7.62 -7.57 7.81
C MET A 74 6.33 -6.98 8.40
N LEU A 75 5.69 -7.67 9.34
CA LEU A 75 4.50 -7.17 10.04
C LEU A 75 4.78 -5.88 10.82
N GLN A 76 5.93 -5.80 11.51
CA GLN A 76 6.35 -4.58 12.21
C GLN A 76 6.55 -3.41 11.23
N ARG A 77 7.17 -3.68 10.07
CA ARG A 77 7.33 -2.69 9.01
C ARG A 77 5.99 -2.23 8.44
N TYR A 78 5.07 -3.15 8.20
CA TYR A 78 3.70 -2.83 7.78
C TYR A 78 2.99 -1.94 8.82
N GLY A 79 3.15 -2.23 10.12
CA GLY A 79 2.62 -1.39 11.19
C GLY A 79 3.15 0.05 11.13
N LYS A 80 4.48 0.20 10.95
CA LYS A 80 5.12 1.52 10.82
C LYS A 80 4.64 2.26 9.56
N LEU A 81 4.56 1.57 8.41
CA LEU A 81 4.02 2.13 7.17
C LEU A 81 2.60 2.66 7.36
N ARG A 82 1.71 1.86 7.95
CA ARG A 82 0.33 2.25 8.22
C ARG A 82 0.22 3.46 9.14
N SER A 83 1.13 3.58 10.12
CA SER A 83 1.15 4.75 11.01
C SER A 83 1.66 6.04 10.35
N GLN A 84 2.45 5.92 9.28
CA GLN A 84 3.02 7.05 8.54
C GLN A 84 2.11 7.52 7.40
N ALA A 85 1.32 6.61 6.83
CA ALA A 85 0.41 6.90 5.75
C ALA A 85 -0.82 7.69 6.22
N LEU A 86 -1.46 8.39 5.28
CA LEU A 86 -2.74 9.05 5.52
C LEU A 86 -3.81 8.02 5.87
N GLY A 87 -4.68 8.37 6.83
CA GLY A 87 -5.86 7.58 7.13
C GLY A 87 -6.85 7.52 5.96
N ARG A 88 -7.86 6.65 6.07
CA ARG A 88 -8.88 6.40 5.02
C ARG A 88 -9.46 7.68 4.42
N GLU A 89 -10.04 8.51 5.29
CA GLU A 89 -10.78 9.71 4.89
C GLU A 89 -9.85 10.75 4.25
N ALA A 90 -8.67 10.95 4.84
CA ALA A 90 -7.65 11.85 4.30
C ALA A 90 -7.12 11.36 2.93
N THR A 91 -6.97 10.05 2.76
CA THR A 91 -6.58 9.47 1.47
C THR A 91 -7.66 9.68 0.42
N VAL A 92 -8.93 9.39 0.73
CA VAL A 92 -10.05 9.60 -0.21
C VAL A 92 -10.16 11.08 -0.60
N SER A 93 -10.13 11.98 0.40
CA SER A 93 -10.16 13.43 0.17
C SER A 93 -9.02 13.88 -0.74
N LEU A 94 -7.81 13.35 -0.54
CA LEU A 94 -6.66 13.70 -1.40
C LEU A 94 -6.88 13.23 -2.84
N LEU A 95 -7.34 12.00 -3.04
CA LEU A 95 -7.59 11.44 -4.38
C LEU A 95 -8.71 12.21 -5.12
N GLU A 96 -9.76 12.61 -4.42
CA GLU A 96 -10.84 13.44 -4.98
C GLU A 96 -10.35 14.83 -5.39
N GLN A 97 -9.53 15.47 -4.54
CA GLN A 97 -8.91 16.77 -4.84
C GLN A 97 -7.99 16.69 -6.05
N MET A 98 -7.15 15.65 -6.12
CA MET A 98 -6.27 15.42 -7.27
C MET A 98 -7.09 15.22 -8.55
N ARG A 99 -8.19 14.46 -8.50
CA ARG A 99 -9.05 14.22 -9.67
C ARG A 99 -9.73 15.51 -10.14
N GLY A 100 -10.18 16.35 -9.21
CA GLY A 100 -10.83 17.63 -9.53
C GLY A 100 -9.87 18.72 -10.03
N ALA A 101 -8.56 18.54 -9.85
CA ALA A 101 -7.53 19.48 -10.30
C ALA A 101 -6.89 19.11 -11.66
N LEU A 102 -7.27 17.97 -12.25
CA LEU A 102 -6.87 17.54 -13.60
C LEU A 102 -7.75 18.18 -14.68
#